data_AF-A0A2E4DD46-F1
#
_entry.id   AF-A0A2E4DD46-F1
#
_cell.length_a   1.000
_cell.length_b   1.000
_cell.length_c   1.000
_cell.angle_alpha   90.00
_cell.angle_beta   90.00
_cell.angle_gamma   90.00
#
_symmetry.space_group_name_H-M   'P 1'
#
loop_
_entity.id
_entity.type
_entity.pdbx_description
1 polymer ?
#
loop_
_entity_poly.entity_id
_entity_poly.type
_entity_poly.pdbx_seq_one_letter_code
_entity_poly.pdbx_strand_id
1 'polypeptide(L)'
;MSNKFILIVICGLLGSCQLIPRVGQKEVTLYKQWHLSPQHNVLDIQKAKKLPHYQNQTLIYKDLKNKIQNKQLDAIFIEGCQGRISKEYKTKFNGWNIAHLKEYKDKKEFEEILAPIGMKLHVEFPKFPIICSDNYEDIEKNLIALSNIRAYSSFYFRLKELKQKDKEKYNAYAAELEKIAKTKLKDPINYANNMAKESIKEFYHYIHKRNESFAQSIRRSSYKSSAVIIGGLHAEDLAAKLKPAEVKIIAIKGYQSNEEELLKMIQKSLQTTKLILFQLPAGFDIDKFPTQKKIKTTIMTEDEEKILASLLLQFQIPSKLLVSDYDQDGIRDFTFSTQGEDLVMAAEDDDWDNDGIPNLIDESIGSLSLRTSPKNLIKNDLRALSTEAEIKSYFDQQDIQLLGVHELLILTIFKRMQEKLQLDASRIKFIIASTNNDAFQSSNTFFSYNSQNQSLIYFPEHLKKFFLLEYQKHFSDLVMGEFLNEYAIPVIVHSLGHEFYHSYQSANLNTKIIESMVSQKEKEVESLYLTKGRLSRKVIHKEIIQFKVRNKTFQQWMVEFKKHGDDKDTPFIIKHDLPSMYALKSKEEFAAEVYSICLFNQVYPQAHKKERSHYYASSLGINPLFKFEQLECRQ
;
A
#
# COMPACT_ATOMS: atom_id res chain seq x y z
N MET A 1 -40.30 40.77 -4.72
CA MET A 1 -39.45 40.16 -5.76
C MET A 1 -39.34 38.68 -5.44
N SER A 2 -40.19 37.92 -6.11
CA SER A 2 -40.53 36.52 -5.88
C SER A 2 -39.64 35.63 -6.74
N ASN A 3 -38.84 34.77 -6.10
CA ASN A 3 -38.02 33.79 -6.80
C ASN A 3 -38.89 32.62 -7.30
N LYS A 4 -38.72 32.33 -8.59
CA LYS A 4 -39.52 31.47 -9.44
C LYS A 4 -39.44 30.00 -9.00
N PHE A 5 -40.61 29.37 -8.83
CA PHE A 5 -40.79 27.93 -8.93
C PHE A 5 -40.74 27.53 -10.40
N ILE A 6 -39.82 26.63 -10.77
CA ILE A 6 -39.84 25.96 -12.08
C ILE A 6 -40.65 24.67 -11.93
N LEU A 7 -41.77 24.61 -12.65
CA LEU A 7 -42.62 23.43 -12.84
C LEU A 7 -42.19 22.78 -14.16
N ILE A 8 -41.61 21.58 -14.12
CA ILE A 8 -41.37 20.79 -15.34
C ILE A 8 -42.58 19.85 -15.51
N VAL A 9 -43.40 20.12 -16.52
CA VAL A 9 -44.48 19.25 -16.99
C VAL A 9 -43.98 18.58 -18.27
N ILE A 10 -43.79 17.26 -18.24
CA ILE A 10 -43.65 16.45 -19.45
C ILE A 10 -44.92 15.60 -19.55
N CYS A 11 -45.85 16.03 -20.40
CA CYS A 11 -47.01 15.25 -20.80
C CYS A 11 -46.75 14.66 -22.19
N GLY A 12 -46.35 13.38 -22.24
CA GLY A 12 -46.42 12.55 -23.43
C GLY A 12 -47.67 11.66 -23.37
N LEU A 13 -48.40 11.60 -24.48
CA LEU A 13 -49.71 10.97 -24.65
C LEU A 13 -49.73 9.47 -24.29
N LEU A 14 -50.82 9.06 -23.63
CA LEU A 14 -51.28 7.71 -23.26
C LEU A 14 -50.70 7.11 -21.95
N GLY A 15 -51.47 7.24 -20.87
CA GLY A 15 -51.41 6.34 -19.70
C GLY A 15 -51.02 6.98 -18.37
N SER A 16 -52.03 7.36 -17.57
CA SER A 16 -51.97 7.59 -16.10
C SER A 16 -50.83 8.46 -15.55
N CYS A 17 -51.12 9.74 -15.29
CA CYS A 17 -50.33 10.57 -14.39
C CYS A 17 -50.37 10.01 -12.96
N GLN A 18 -49.35 9.24 -12.58
CA GLN A 18 -49.00 9.11 -11.17
C GLN A 18 -48.29 10.39 -10.73
N LEU A 19 -48.94 11.15 -9.84
CA LEU A 19 -48.28 12.17 -9.04
C LEU A 19 -47.11 11.51 -8.31
N ILE A 20 -45.87 11.72 -8.76
CA ILE A 20 -44.69 11.41 -7.96
C ILE A 20 -44.73 12.43 -6.81
N PRO A 21 -44.94 12.01 -5.55
CA PRO A 21 -44.89 12.94 -4.43
C PRO A 21 -43.48 13.55 -4.42
N ARG A 22 -43.37 14.87 -4.28
CA ARG A 22 -42.12 15.49 -3.83
C ARG A 22 -41.75 14.82 -2.51
N VAL A 23 -40.79 13.90 -2.57
CA VAL A 23 -40.23 13.23 -1.40
C VAL A 23 -39.66 14.34 -0.52
N GLY A 24 -40.32 14.65 0.60
CA GLY A 24 -39.73 15.48 1.63
C GLY A 24 -38.37 14.88 1.99
N GLN A 25 -37.32 15.69 1.98
CA GLN A 25 -35.95 15.25 2.20
C GLN A 25 -35.89 14.55 3.57
N LYS A 26 -35.64 13.24 3.58
CA LYS A 26 -35.51 12.47 4.82
C LYS A 26 -34.16 12.77 5.46
N GLU A 27 -34.15 12.88 6.77
CA GLU A 27 -32.94 13.01 7.57
C GLU A 27 -32.62 11.65 8.21
N VAL A 28 -31.40 11.15 7.98
CA VAL A 28 -30.96 9.86 8.51
C VAL A 28 -29.63 10.03 9.24
N THR A 29 -29.59 9.65 10.52
CA THR A 29 -28.34 9.60 11.29
C THR A 29 -27.86 8.16 11.43
N LEU A 30 -26.67 7.83 10.94
CA LEU A 30 -26.03 6.52 11.09
C LEU A 30 -25.08 6.54 12.30
N TYR A 31 -25.39 5.76 13.33
CA TYR A 31 -24.56 5.57 14.51
C TYR A 31 -23.70 4.33 14.34
N LYS A 32 -22.37 4.53 14.24
CA LYS A 32 -21.40 3.42 14.23
C LYS A 32 -21.37 2.74 15.59
N GLN A 33 -21.85 1.50 15.65
CA GLN A 33 -21.83 0.66 16.84
C GLN A 33 -20.61 -0.28 16.82
N TRP A 34 -19.96 -0.42 17.97
CA TRP A 34 -18.99 -1.49 18.19
C TRP A 34 -19.68 -2.71 18.82
N HIS A 35 -19.73 -3.81 18.07
CA HIS A 35 -20.43 -5.03 18.44
C HIS A 35 -19.63 -5.87 19.44
N LEU A 36 -20.34 -6.42 20.44
CA LEU A 36 -19.78 -7.47 21.29
C LEU A 36 -19.84 -8.82 20.57
N SER A 37 -18.81 -9.65 20.73
CA SER A 37 -18.90 -11.04 20.25
C SER A 37 -20.06 -11.76 20.94
N PRO A 38 -20.86 -12.59 20.21
CA PRO A 38 -22.03 -13.27 20.77
C PRO A 38 -21.75 -14.13 22.01
N GLN A 39 -20.52 -14.61 22.20
CA GLN A 39 -20.15 -15.47 23.35
C GLN A 39 -19.91 -14.70 24.66
N HIS A 40 -19.79 -13.37 24.64
CA HIS A 40 -19.58 -12.62 25.89
C HIS A 40 -20.85 -12.58 26.72
N ASN A 41 -20.79 -12.99 27.99
CA ASN A 41 -21.86 -12.77 28.95
C ASN A 41 -21.59 -11.48 29.74
N VAL A 42 -22.52 -10.52 29.68
CA VAL A 42 -22.39 -9.21 30.32
C VAL A 42 -23.50 -8.94 31.35
N LEU A 43 -24.03 -10.00 31.96
CA LEU A 43 -24.97 -9.89 33.09
C LEU A 43 -24.34 -9.25 34.34
N ASP A 44 -23.04 -9.43 34.54
CA ASP A 44 -22.28 -8.72 35.57
C ASP A 44 -22.00 -7.28 35.11
N ILE A 45 -22.85 -6.35 35.54
CA ILE A 45 -22.81 -4.94 35.14
C ILE A 45 -21.45 -4.29 35.47
N GLN A 46 -20.86 -4.59 36.63
CA GLN A 46 -19.60 -3.97 37.05
C GLN A 46 -18.42 -4.46 36.22
N LYS A 47 -18.41 -5.74 35.83
CA LYS A 47 -17.41 -6.24 34.86
C LYS A 47 -17.66 -5.69 33.47
N ALA A 48 -18.91 -5.60 33.03
CA ALA A 48 -19.26 -5.08 31.71
C ALA A 48 -18.80 -3.63 31.50
N LYS A 49 -18.82 -2.79 32.54
CA LYS A 49 -18.29 -1.41 32.51
C LYS A 49 -16.81 -1.30 32.12
N LYS A 50 -16.03 -2.36 32.36
CA LYS A 50 -14.60 -2.40 32.04
C LYS A 50 -14.32 -2.77 30.58
N LEU A 51 -15.35 -3.21 29.84
CA LEU A 51 -15.19 -3.59 28.43
C LEU A 51 -15.04 -2.34 27.55
N PRO A 52 -14.17 -2.38 26.52
CA PRO A 52 -13.98 -1.25 25.60
C PRO A 52 -15.28 -0.76 24.92
N HIS A 53 -16.20 -1.68 24.65
CA HIS A 53 -17.51 -1.43 24.02
C HIS A 53 -18.45 -0.57 24.88
N TYR A 54 -18.25 -0.54 26.20
CA TYR A 54 -19.18 0.07 27.15
C TYR A 54 -19.43 1.55 26.83
N GLN A 55 -18.36 2.32 26.64
CA GLN A 55 -18.46 3.76 26.40
C GLN A 55 -19.24 4.06 25.11
N ASN A 56 -18.97 3.33 24.03
CA ASN A 56 -19.64 3.52 22.75
C ASN A 56 -21.16 3.23 22.87
N GLN A 57 -21.53 2.05 23.40
CA GLN A 57 -22.93 1.64 23.43
C GLN A 57 -23.76 2.47 24.42
N THR A 58 -23.20 2.81 25.59
CA THR A 58 -23.90 3.64 26.58
C THR A 58 -24.13 5.06 26.07
N LEU A 59 -23.16 5.66 25.38
CA LEU A 59 -23.32 7.02 24.84
C LEU A 59 -24.30 7.06 23.66
N ILE A 60 -24.30 6.06 22.77
CA ILE A 60 -25.33 5.94 21.72
C ILE A 60 -26.73 5.83 22.34
N TYR A 61 -26.89 4.96 23.35
CA TYR A 61 -28.16 4.81 24.06
C TYR A 61 -28.64 6.13 24.70
N LYS A 62 -27.76 6.86 25.38
CA LYS A 62 -28.11 8.14 26.03
C LYS A 62 -28.50 9.22 25.02
N ASP A 63 -27.78 9.33 23.90
CA ASP A 63 -28.11 10.29 22.85
C ASP A 63 -29.48 9.97 22.22
N LEU A 64 -29.73 8.71 21.87
CA LEU A 64 -31.01 8.29 21.30
C LEU A 64 -32.18 8.46 22.29
N LYS A 65 -31.97 8.14 23.58
CA LYS A 65 -32.95 8.39 24.63
C LYS A 65 -33.35 9.86 24.69
N ASN A 66 -32.38 10.77 24.75
CA ASN A 66 -32.64 12.22 24.75
C ASN A 66 -33.40 12.66 23.50
N LYS A 67 -33.01 12.19 22.32
CA LYS A 67 -33.69 12.53 21.06
C LYS A 67 -35.13 12.03 20.99
N ILE A 68 -35.42 10.84 21.52
CA ILE A 68 -36.78 10.32 21.64
C ILE A 68 -37.61 11.20 22.59
N GLN A 69 -37.07 11.53 23.77
CA GLN A 69 -37.76 12.35 24.78
C GLN A 69 -38.07 13.77 24.25
N ASN A 70 -37.15 14.34 23.47
CA ASN A 70 -37.31 15.65 22.86
C ASN A 70 -38.08 15.62 21.53
N LYS A 71 -38.64 14.48 21.11
CA LYS A 71 -39.39 14.28 19.86
C LYS A 71 -38.61 14.70 18.59
N GLN A 72 -37.29 14.45 18.58
CA GLN A 72 -36.38 14.77 17.48
C GLN A 72 -36.17 13.58 16.51
N LEU A 73 -36.71 12.41 16.83
CA LEU A 73 -36.63 11.18 16.03
C LEU A 73 -38.02 10.56 15.88
N ASP A 74 -38.32 10.05 14.69
CA ASP A 74 -39.58 9.35 14.42
C ASP A 74 -39.43 7.82 14.54
N ALA A 75 -38.25 7.29 14.21
CA ALA A 75 -37.97 5.85 14.24
C ALA A 75 -36.48 5.55 14.40
N ILE A 76 -36.19 4.32 14.86
CA ILE A 76 -34.84 3.75 14.88
C ILE A 76 -34.82 2.45 14.06
N PHE A 77 -33.84 2.31 13.19
CA PHE A 77 -33.52 1.08 12.46
C PHE A 77 -32.27 0.45 13.06
N ILE A 78 -32.26 -0.88 13.24
CA ILE A 78 -31.16 -1.58 13.92
C ILE A 78 -30.70 -2.81 13.15
N GLU A 79 -29.40 -3.09 13.29
CA GLU A 79 -28.71 -4.29 12.80
C GLU A 79 -28.88 -5.48 13.76
N GLY A 80 -28.63 -6.69 13.27
CA GLY A 80 -28.46 -7.88 14.10
C GLY A 80 -29.77 -8.58 14.48
N CYS A 81 -30.88 -8.17 13.88
CA CYS A 81 -32.18 -8.81 14.05
C CYS A 81 -33.02 -8.70 12.78
N GLN A 82 -34.12 -9.44 12.72
CA GLN A 82 -35.09 -9.40 11.63
C GLN A 82 -36.51 -9.14 12.19
N GLY A 83 -37.29 -8.30 11.50
CA GLY A 83 -38.67 -7.98 11.87
C GLY A 83 -38.83 -6.79 12.84
N ARG A 84 -39.75 -6.88 13.80
CA ARG A 84 -39.98 -5.83 14.80
C ARG A 84 -39.66 -6.36 16.18
N ILE A 85 -38.89 -5.61 16.98
CA ILE A 85 -38.75 -5.92 18.41
C ILE A 85 -40.12 -5.74 19.06
N SER A 86 -40.70 -6.85 19.51
CA SER A 86 -41.98 -6.91 20.21
C SER A 86 -41.79 -7.33 21.66
N LYS A 87 -42.86 -7.26 22.45
CA LYS A 87 -42.86 -7.73 23.85
C LYS A 87 -42.51 -9.23 23.98
N GLU A 88 -42.67 -9.99 22.91
CA GLU A 88 -42.44 -11.44 22.83
C GLU A 88 -41.07 -11.79 22.25
N TYR A 89 -40.19 -10.81 22.03
CA TYR A 89 -38.85 -11.05 21.48
C TYR A 89 -38.00 -11.87 22.47
N LYS A 90 -37.85 -13.18 22.22
CA LYS A 90 -37.22 -14.16 23.13
C LYS A 90 -35.70 -14.27 22.98
N THR A 91 -35.12 -13.70 21.92
CA THR A 91 -33.69 -13.84 21.63
C THR A 91 -32.85 -13.25 22.74
N LYS A 92 -31.85 -14.02 23.20
CA LYS A 92 -30.86 -13.59 24.18
C LYS A 92 -29.63 -13.06 23.46
N PHE A 93 -29.17 -11.89 23.84
CA PHE A 93 -27.94 -11.28 23.35
C PHE A 93 -27.04 -10.96 24.53
N ASN A 94 -25.85 -11.58 24.56
CA ASN A 94 -24.86 -11.40 25.63
C ASN A 94 -25.42 -11.63 27.05
N GLY A 95 -26.42 -12.50 27.19
CA GLY A 95 -27.10 -12.81 28.45
C GLY A 95 -28.40 -12.03 28.71
N TRP A 96 -28.66 -10.95 27.96
CA TRP A 96 -29.84 -10.10 28.14
C TRP A 96 -30.98 -10.47 27.17
N ASN A 97 -32.22 -10.39 27.66
CA ASN A 97 -33.44 -10.40 26.85
C ASN A 97 -34.41 -9.29 27.32
N ILE A 98 -35.51 -9.07 26.60
CA ILE A 98 -36.49 -8.03 26.96
C ILE A 98 -37.09 -8.26 28.36
N ALA A 99 -37.32 -9.51 28.76
CA ALA A 99 -37.90 -9.83 30.07
C ALA A 99 -36.96 -9.41 31.22
N HIS A 100 -35.70 -9.84 31.17
CA HIS A 100 -34.69 -9.46 32.15
C HIS A 100 -34.47 -7.94 32.18
N LEU A 101 -34.40 -7.28 31.03
CA LEU A 101 -34.20 -5.82 30.99
C LEU A 101 -35.35 -5.04 31.66
N LYS A 102 -36.60 -5.54 31.60
CA LYS A 102 -37.74 -4.91 32.28
C LYS A 102 -37.59 -4.90 33.80
N GLU A 103 -36.99 -5.92 34.38
CA GLU A 103 -36.75 -6.01 35.83
C GLU A 103 -35.79 -4.93 36.35
N TYR A 104 -35.03 -4.30 35.45
CA TYR A 104 -34.08 -3.24 35.77
C TYR A 104 -34.55 -1.86 35.35
N LYS A 105 -35.67 -1.72 34.64
CA LYS A 105 -36.12 -0.46 34.02
C LYS A 105 -36.11 0.73 34.98
N ASP A 106 -36.63 0.53 36.19
CA ASP A 106 -36.78 1.59 37.20
C ASP A 106 -35.59 1.67 38.16
N LYS A 107 -34.54 0.86 37.93
CA LYS A 107 -33.32 0.85 38.74
C LYS A 107 -32.30 1.83 38.18
N LYS A 108 -31.48 2.42 39.06
CA LYS A 108 -30.43 3.41 38.67
C LYS A 108 -29.42 2.82 37.69
N GLU A 109 -29.21 1.51 37.75
CA GLU A 109 -28.22 0.78 36.97
C GLU A 109 -28.69 0.50 35.53
N PHE A 110 -29.94 0.75 35.15
CA PHE A 110 -30.47 0.42 33.81
C PHE A 110 -29.66 1.02 32.66
N GLU A 111 -29.31 2.30 32.80
CA GLU A 111 -28.51 3.00 31.79
C GLU A 111 -27.11 2.39 31.65
N GLU A 112 -26.62 1.78 32.73
CA GLU A 112 -25.31 1.16 32.83
C GLU A 112 -25.28 -0.28 32.31
N ILE A 113 -26.42 -0.87 31.96
CA ILE A 113 -26.47 -2.21 31.39
C ILE A 113 -25.93 -2.18 29.96
N LEU A 114 -24.96 -3.05 29.68
CA LEU A 114 -24.46 -3.29 28.33
C LEU A 114 -25.34 -4.36 27.66
N ALA A 115 -26.26 -3.94 26.81
CA ALA A 115 -27.18 -4.81 26.07
C ALA A 115 -27.50 -4.18 24.71
N PRO A 116 -28.06 -4.93 23.73
CA PRO A 116 -28.43 -4.35 22.45
C PRO A 116 -29.31 -3.10 22.64
N ILE A 117 -28.86 -1.99 22.05
CA ILE A 117 -29.42 -0.66 22.31
C ILE A 117 -30.91 -0.61 21.96
N GLY A 118 -31.30 -1.24 20.84
CA GLY A 118 -32.70 -1.34 20.43
C GLY A 118 -33.59 -2.03 21.46
N MET A 119 -33.07 -3.05 22.17
CA MET A 119 -33.80 -3.74 23.24
C MET A 119 -33.98 -2.85 24.47
N LYS A 120 -32.92 -2.12 24.88
CA LYS A 120 -33.01 -1.15 25.99
C LYS A 120 -34.02 -0.05 25.71
N LEU A 121 -33.95 0.55 24.52
CA LEU A 121 -34.87 1.60 24.10
C LEU A 121 -36.31 1.09 23.98
N HIS A 122 -36.52 -0.17 23.56
CA HIS A 122 -37.86 -0.76 23.53
C HIS A 122 -38.46 -0.94 24.93
N VAL A 123 -37.67 -1.33 25.94
CA VAL A 123 -38.14 -1.46 27.32
C VAL A 123 -38.54 -0.10 27.90
N GLU A 124 -37.77 0.94 27.63
CA GLU A 124 -38.02 2.28 28.12
C GLU A 124 -39.17 2.97 27.37
N PHE A 125 -39.20 2.84 26.04
CA PHE A 125 -40.19 3.42 25.13
C PHE A 125 -40.95 2.37 24.30
N PRO A 126 -41.84 1.55 24.89
CA PRO A 126 -42.47 0.41 24.20
C PRO A 126 -43.31 0.76 22.96
N LYS A 127 -43.77 2.02 22.86
CA LYS A 127 -44.58 2.53 21.75
C LYS A 127 -43.73 3.12 20.62
N PHE A 128 -42.44 3.39 20.87
CA PHE A 128 -41.57 4.02 19.88
C PHE A 128 -41.18 3.02 18.77
N PRO A 129 -41.19 3.41 17.48
CA PRO A 129 -40.84 2.51 16.39
C PRO A 129 -39.35 2.13 16.40
N ILE A 130 -39.06 0.87 16.70
CA ILE A 130 -37.72 0.26 16.58
C ILE A 130 -37.83 -0.92 15.61
N ILE A 131 -37.14 -0.82 14.49
CA ILE A 131 -37.31 -1.69 13.32
C ILE A 131 -36.01 -2.45 13.06
N CYS A 132 -36.09 -3.77 12.99
CA CYS A 132 -34.96 -4.57 12.55
C CYS A 132 -34.96 -4.64 11.03
N SER A 133 -33.90 -4.11 10.40
CA SER A 133 -33.80 -3.98 8.95
C SER A 133 -32.85 -4.98 8.30
N ASP A 134 -32.50 -6.03 9.04
CA ASP A 134 -31.57 -7.07 8.63
C ASP A 134 -32.28 -8.39 8.30
N ASN A 135 -31.50 -9.37 7.88
CA ASN A 135 -31.96 -10.75 7.62
C ASN A 135 -31.01 -11.75 8.30
N TYR A 136 -31.56 -12.72 9.03
CA TYR A 136 -30.74 -13.69 9.77
C TYR A 136 -29.84 -14.55 8.87
N GLU A 137 -30.30 -14.94 7.69
CA GLU A 137 -29.52 -15.71 6.71
C GLU A 137 -28.32 -14.90 6.21
N ASP A 138 -28.53 -13.61 5.89
CA ASP A 138 -27.46 -12.75 5.39
C ASP A 138 -26.47 -12.39 6.51
N ILE A 139 -26.93 -12.23 7.75
CA ILE A 139 -26.07 -12.08 8.94
C ILE A 139 -25.18 -13.31 9.10
N GLU A 140 -25.76 -14.51 9.09
CA GLU A 140 -25.03 -15.76 9.26
C GLU A 140 -23.96 -15.93 8.18
N LYS A 141 -24.32 -15.74 6.91
CA LYS A 141 -23.38 -15.83 5.78
C LYS A 141 -22.29 -14.77 5.86
N ASN A 142 -22.61 -13.55 6.27
CA ASN A 142 -21.62 -12.50 6.48
C ASN A 142 -20.63 -12.84 7.60
N LEU A 143 -21.10 -13.42 8.71
CA LEU A 143 -20.24 -13.89 9.81
C LEU A 143 -19.35 -15.07 9.40
N ILE A 144 -19.87 -16.02 8.62
CA ILE A 144 -19.09 -17.13 8.05
C ILE A 144 -17.99 -16.58 7.15
N ALA A 145 -18.31 -15.66 6.24
CA ALA A 145 -17.33 -15.02 5.37
C ALA A 145 -16.23 -14.33 6.17
N LEU A 146 -16.58 -13.56 7.21
CA LEU A 146 -15.60 -12.91 8.10
C LEU A 146 -14.71 -13.92 8.82
N SER A 147 -15.28 -15.02 9.31
CA SER A 147 -14.52 -16.12 9.93
C SER A 147 -13.55 -16.75 8.92
N ASN A 148 -14.00 -16.99 7.69
CA ASN A 148 -13.17 -17.54 6.62
C ASN A 148 -12.02 -16.60 6.24
N ILE A 149 -12.26 -15.27 6.17
CA ILE A 149 -11.19 -14.29 5.96
C ILE A 149 -10.10 -14.47 7.02
N ARG A 150 -10.48 -14.52 8.32
CA ARG A 150 -9.53 -14.67 9.42
C ARG A 150 -8.78 -16.01 9.34
N ALA A 151 -9.47 -17.10 9.06
CA ALA A 151 -8.88 -18.43 8.95
C ALA A 151 -7.90 -18.53 7.78
N TYR A 152 -8.34 -18.24 6.56
CA TYR A 152 -7.53 -18.41 5.35
C TYR A 152 -6.39 -17.41 5.25
N SER A 153 -6.58 -16.15 5.69
CA SER A 153 -5.47 -15.20 5.77
C SER A 153 -4.40 -15.65 6.78
N SER A 154 -4.80 -16.20 7.92
CA SER A 154 -3.86 -16.76 8.90
C SER A 154 -3.08 -17.95 8.33
N PHE A 155 -3.75 -18.86 7.61
CA PHE A 155 -3.07 -19.93 6.89
C PHE A 155 -2.07 -19.39 5.88
N TYR A 156 -2.48 -18.42 5.05
CA TYR A 156 -1.61 -17.80 4.06
C TYR A 156 -0.35 -17.20 4.69
N PHE A 157 -0.50 -16.33 5.69
CA PHE A 157 0.65 -15.67 6.32
C PHE A 157 1.55 -16.67 7.05
N ARG A 158 0.97 -17.65 7.74
CA ARG A 158 1.75 -18.63 8.50
C ARG A 158 2.49 -19.61 7.61
N LEU A 159 1.85 -20.11 6.55
CA LEU A 159 2.50 -20.99 5.57
C LEU A 159 3.63 -20.26 4.86
N LYS A 160 3.40 -19.00 4.46
CA LYS A 160 4.42 -18.14 3.86
C LYS A 160 5.63 -17.94 4.78
N GLU A 161 5.38 -17.66 6.06
CA GLU A 161 6.44 -17.51 7.05
C GLU A 161 7.23 -18.81 7.27
N LEU A 162 6.54 -19.94 7.43
CA LEU A 162 7.16 -21.22 7.76
C LEU A 162 7.93 -21.82 6.58
N LYS A 163 7.52 -21.57 5.33
CA LYS A 163 8.19 -22.09 4.13
C LYS A 163 9.70 -21.81 4.12
N GLN A 164 10.12 -20.66 4.65
CA GLN A 164 11.54 -20.26 4.71
C GLN A 164 12.22 -20.60 6.05
N LYS A 165 11.45 -20.80 7.13
CA LYS A 165 11.98 -20.92 8.50
C LYS A 165 12.00 -22.34 9.04
N ASP A 166 10.96 -23.13 8.76
CA ASP A 166 10.70 -24.40 9.43
C ASP A 166 9.81 -25.31 8.55
N LYS A 167 10.47 -26.24 7.85
CA LYS A 167 9.83 -27.14 6.88
C LYS A 167 8.89 -28.15 7.53
N GLU A 168 9.19 -28.60 8.75
CA GLU A 168 8.35 -29.57 9.47
C GLU A 168 7.02 -28.92 9.88
N LYS A 169 7.09 -27.74 10.50
CA LYS A 169 5.88 -26.98 10.84
C LYS A 169 5.12 -26.54 9.61
N TYR A 170 5.80 -26.18 8.52
CA TYR A 170 5.16 -25.89 7.24
C TYR A 170 4.29 -27.07 6.78
N ASN A 171 4.84 -28.29 6.76
CA ASN A 171 4.11 -29.49 6.34
C ASN A 171 2.92 -29.79 7.26
N ALA A 172 3.08 -29.66 8.57
CA ALA A 172 1.99 -29.85 9.53
C ALA A 172 0.85 -28.83 9.30
N TYR A 173 1.19 -27.56 9.10
CA TYR A 173 0.22 -26.50 8.83
C TYR A 173 -0.49 -26.69 7.48
N ALA A 174 0.25 -27.15 6.46
CA ALA A 174 -0.32 -27.50 5.16
C ALA A 174 -1.31 -28.67 5.27
N ALA A 175 -0.98 -29.71 6.03
CA ALA A 175 -1.87 -30.85 6.26
C ALA A 175 -3.18 -30.45 6.97
N GLU A 176 -3.14 -29.50 7.92
CA GLU A 176 -4.35 -28.96 8.53
C GLU A 176 -5.23 -28.20 7.52
N LEU A 177 -4.60 -27.42 6.63
CA LEU A 177 -5.33 -26.75 5.54
C LEU A 177 -5.94 -27.76 4.56
N GLU A 178 -5.25 -28.85 4.24
CA GLU A 178 -5.77 -29.94 3.39
C GLU A 178 -6.98 -30.63 4.03
N LYS A 179 -6.98 -30.84 5.35
CA LYS A 179 -8.15 -31.37 6.07
C LYS A 179 -9.36 -30.44 5.95
N ILE A 180 -9.15 -29.13 6.07
CA ILE A 180 -10.21 -28.13 5.89
C ILE A 180 -10.69 -28.09 4.45
N ALA A 181 -9.77 -28.14 3.49
CA ALA A 181 -10.07 -28.17 2.06
C ALA A 181 -10.69 -29.49 1.58
N LYS A 182 -10.61 -30.55 2.39
CA LYS A 182 -11.05 -31.93 2.07
C LYS A 182 -10.40 -32.48 0.80
N THR A 183 -9.21 -31.99 0.45
CA THR A 183 -8.45 -32.40 -0.73
C THR A 183 -6.97 -32.13 -0.53
N LYS A 184 -6.12 -32.86 -1.26
CA LYS A 184 -4.68 -32.64 -1.26
C LYS A 184 -4.34 -31.40 -2.07
N LEU A 185 -3.50 -30.52 -1.54
CA LEU A 185 -3.21 -29.22 -2.13
C LEU A 185 -1.80 -29.24 -2.75
N LYS A 186 -1.73 -28.99 -4.06
CA LYS A 186 -0.44 -28.83 -4.77
C LYS A 186 0.31 -27.59 -4.26
N ASP A 187 -0.42 -26.52 -3.99
CA ASP A 187 0.12 -25.27 -3.44
C ASP A 187 -0.78 -24.75 -2.31
N PRO A 188 -0.48 -25.12 -1.04
CA PRO A 188 -1.22 -24.68 0.14
C PRO A 188 -1.22 -23.16 0.33
N ILE A 189 -0.14 -22.46 -0.05
CA ILE A 189 -0.03 -21.00 0.10
C ILE A 189 -0.99 -20.31 -0.86
N ASN A 190 -0.94 -20.69 -2.14
CA ASN A 190 -1.80 -20.08 -3.15
C ASN A 190 -3.28 -20.42 -2.91
N TYR A 191 -3.58 -21.65 -2.48
CA TYR A 191 -4.93 -22.03 -2.08
C TYR A 191 -5.45 -21.13 -0.95
N ALA A 192 -4.69 -20.97 0.14
CA ALA A 192 -5.07 -20.10 1.25
C ALA A 192 -5.26 -18.64 0.81
N ASN A 193 -4.38 -18.11 -0.05
CA ASN A 193 -4.50 -16.75 -0.59
C ASN A 193 -5.82 -16.57 -1.37
N ASN A 194 -6.11 -17.50 -2.29
CA ASN A 194 -7.32 -17.43 -3.12
C ASN A 194 -8.60 -17.56 -2.27
N MET A 195 -8.63 -18.49 -1.32
CA MET A 195 -9.77 -18.64 -0.42
C MET A 195 -9.99 -17.42 0.46
N ALA A 196 -8.91 -16.78 0.93
CA ALA A 196 -9.01 -15.53 1.68
C ALA A 196 -9.57 -14.39 0.81
N LYS A 197 -9.11 -14.26 -0.45
CA LYS A 197 -9.65 -13.28 -1.41
C LYS A 197 -11.13 -13.50 -1.68
N GLU A 198 -11.56 -14.74 -1.90
CA GLU A 198 -12.97 -15.00 -2.18
C GLU A 198 -13.84 -14.79 -0.96
N SER A 199 -13.34 -15.10 0.24
CA SER A 199 -14.03 -14.79 1.49
C SER A 199 -14.20 -13.27 1.69
N ILE A 200 -13.23 -12.45 1.27
CA ILE A 200 -13.37 -10.97 1.27
C ILE A 200 -14.48 -10.53 0.31
N LYS A 201 -14.52 -11.08 -0.91
CA LYS A 201 -15.57 -10.76 -1.89
C LYS A 201 -16.95 -11.14 -1.34
N GLU A 202 -17.10 -12.34 -0.79
CA GLU A 202 -18.34 -12.81 -0.16
C GLU A 202 -18.75 -11.92 1.02
N PHE A 203 -17.79 -11.54 1.88
CA PHE A 203 -18.06 -10.67 3.00
C PHE A 203 -18.69 -9.34 2.54
N TYR A 204 -18.06 -8.65 1.60
CA TYR A 204 -18.60 -7.39 1.07
C TYR A 204 -19.92 -7.58 0.31
N HIS A 205 -20.07 -8.69 -0.43
CA HIS A 205 -21.35 -9.03 -1.06
C HIS A 205 -22.51 -9.04 -0.04
N TYR A 206 -22.34 -9.71 1.10
CA TYR A 206 -23.38 -9.73 2.12
C TYR A 206 -23.53 -8.40 2.87
N ILE A 207 -22.46 -7.62 3.08
CA ILE A 207 -22.57 -6.24 3.59
C ILE A 207 -23.48 -5.41 2.68
N HIS A 208 -23.25 -5.44 1.36
CA HIS A 208 -24.05 -4.70 0.39
C HIS A 208 -25.51 -5.16 0.35
N LYS A 209 -25.74 -6.48 0.42
CA LYS A 209 -27.10 -7.05 0.44
C LYS A 209 -27.88 -6.62 1.69
N ARG A 210 -27.24 -6.68 2.86
CA ARG A 210 -27.81 -6.21 4.13
C ARG A 210 -28.10 -4.70 4.07
N ASN A 211 -27.17 -3.90 3.55
CA ASN A 211 -27.38 -2.46 3.37
C ASN A 211 -28.53 -2.12 2.43
N GLU A 212 -28.77 -2.94 1.40
CA GLU A 212 -29.93 -2.76 0.52
C GLU A 212 -31.25 -2.97 1.28
N SER A 213 -31.31 -3.95 2.18
CA SER A 213 -32.47 -4.16 3.07
C SER A 213 -32.73 -2.95 3.98
N PHE A 214 -31.67 -2.36 4.55
CA PHE A 214 -31.76 -1.11 5.31
C PHE A 214 -32.27 0.05 4.46
N ALA A 215 -31.67 0.27 3.28
CA ALA A 215 -32.06 1.35 2.39
C ALA A 215 -33.53 1.22 1.96
N GLN A 216 -33.98 0.01 1.63
CA GLN A 216 -35.39 -0.24 1.27
C GLN A 216 -36.33 0.01 2.45
N SER A 217 -35.98 -0.47 3.65
CA SER A 217 -36.77 -0.25 4.86
C SER A 217 -36.94 1.23 5.18
N ILE A 218 -35.86 2.00 5.08
CA ILE A 218 -35.86 3.45 5.34
C ILE A 218 -36.64 4.19 4.25
N ARG A 219 -36.41 3.90 2.96
CA ARG A 219 -37.11 4.55 1.84
C ARG A 219 -38.62 4.32 1.89
N ARG A 220 -39.07 3.09 2.14
CA ARG A 220 -40.50 2.72 2.19
C ARG A 220 -41.24 3.25 3.42
N SER A 221 -40.52 3.65 4.47
CA SER A 221 -41.14 4.17 5.68
C SER A 221 -41.79 5.56 5.47
N SER A 222 -42.73 5.93 6.34
CA SER A 222 -43.31 7.29 6.38
C SER A 222 -42.55 8.26 7.29
N TYR A 223 -41.46 7.81 7.92
CA TYR A 223 -40.67 8.58 8.88
C TYR A 223 -39.79 9.62 8.19
N LYS A 224 -39.72 10.84 8.74
CA LYS A 224 -38.94 11.96 8.20
C LYS A 224 -37.55 12.03 8.83
N SER A 225 -37.47 11.80 10.14
CA SER A 225 -36.22 11.78 10.91
C SER A 225 -35.98 10.38 11.47
N SER A 226 -34.88 9.75 11.11
CA SER A 226 -34.56 8.37 11.53
C SER A 226 -33.12 8.23 12.00
N ALA A 227 -32.92 7.36 13.00
CA ALA A 227 -31.59 6.93 13.40
C ALA A 227 -31.38 5.46 12.98
N VAL A 228 -30.15 5.12 12.60
CA VAL A 228 -29.74 3.76 12.26
C VAL A 228 -28.59 3.37 13.16
N ILE A 229 -28.69 2.23 13.85
CA ILE A 229 -27.61 1.67 14.64
C ILE A 229 -27.00 0.51 13.85
N ILE A 230 -25.75 0.68 13.42
CA ILE A 230 -25.09 -0.24 12.48
C ILE A 230 -23.58 -0.33 12.73
N GLY A 231 -22.98 -1.46 12.40
CA GLY A 231 -21.54 -1.68 12.43
C GLY A 231 -20.83 -0.76 11.43
N GLY A 232 -19.63 -0.28 11.79
CA GLY A 232 -18.95 0.75 10.99
C GLY A 232 -18.65 0.34 9.54
N LEU A 233 -18.40 -0.94 9.29
CA LEU A 233 -18.17 -1.51 7.95
C LEU A 233 -19.34 -1.31 6.97
N HIS A 234 -20.56 -1.08 7.49
CA HIS A 234 -21.74 -0.83 6.67
C HIS A 234 -21.94 0.66 6.33
N ALA A 235 -21.40 1.57 7.14
CA ALA A 235 -21.88 2.95 7.21
C ALA A 235 -21.71 3.74 5.90
N GLU A 236 -20.55 3.60 5.24
CA GLU A 236 -20.24 4.33 4.01
C GLU A 236 -21.13 3.88 2.84
N ASP A 237 -21.26 2.57 2.63
CA ASP A 237 -22.09 2.02 1.56
C ASP A 237 -23.58 2.30 1.80
N LEU A 238 -24.06 2.18 3.04
CA LEU A 238 -25.44 2.53 3.37
C LEU A 238 -25.73 4.02 3.16
N ALA A 239 -24.80 4.90 3.55
CA ALA A 239 -24.95 6.34 3.31
C ALA A 239 -25.03 6.66 1.81
N ALA A 240 -24.20 6.01 0.99
CA ALA A 240 -24.27 6.13 -0.46
C ALA A 240 -25.62 5.67 -1.02
N LYS A 241 -26.14 4.53 -0.55
CA LYS A 241 -27.44 4.01 -0.96
C LYS A 241 -28.60 4.90 -0.51
N LEU A 242 -28.50 5.64 0.59
CA LEU A 242 -29.61 6.46 1.08
C LEU A 242 -29.80 7.80 0.33
N LYS A 243 -28.92 8.16 -0.61
CA LYS A 243 -29.10 9.37 -1.44
C LYS A 243 -30.45 9.33 -2.19
N PRO A 244 -31.20 10.45 -2.26
CA PRO A 244 -30.82 11.81 -1.90
C PRO A 244 -31.14 12.25 -0.44
N ALA A 245 -31.37 11.33 0.50
CA ALA A 245 -31.56 11.71 1.90
C ALA A 245 -30.36 12.49 2.47
N GLU A 246 -30.60 13.37 3.44
CA GLU A 246 -29.52 13.97 4.21
C GLU A 246 -29.02 12.94 5.22
N VAL A 247 -27.78 12.46 5.03
CA VAL A 247 -27.20 11.41 5.86
C VAL A 247 -26.04 11.95 6.69
N LYS A 248 -26.13 11.79 8.01
CA LYS A 248 -25.04 12.10 8.95
C LYS A 248 -24.48 10.83 9.55
N ILE A 249 -23.18 10.58 9.35
CA ILE A 249 -22.47 9.45 9.99
C ILE A 249 -21.85 9.94 11.29
N ILE A 250 -22.12 9.24 12.40
CA ILE A 250 -21.60 9.56 13.72
C ILE A 250 -20.79 8.38 14.27
N ALA A 251 -19.51 8.63 14.56
CA ALA A 251 -18.67 7.77 15.37
C ALA A 251 -18.60 8.35 16.79
N ILE A 252 -19.34 7.75 17.73
CA ILE A 252 -19.33 8.19 19.13
C ILE A 252 -18.08 7.66 19.84
N LYS A 253 -17.58 8.44 20.81
CA LYS A 253 -16.43 8.09 21.66
C LYS A 253 -16.50 6.64 22.15
N GLY A 254 -15.37 5.94 22.02
CA GLY A 254 -15.25 4.51 22.35
C GLY A 254 -15.41 3.59 21.14
N TYR A 255 -15.80 4.08 19.97
CA TYR A 255 -15.75 3.31 18.72
C TYR A 255 -14.30 3.10 18.27
N GLN A 256 -13.92 1.87 17.87
CA GLN A 256 -12.61 1.54 17.30
C GLN A 256 -12.74 1.10 15.84
N SER A 257 -11.94 1.71 14.95
CA SER A 257 -11.89 1.39 13.51
C SER A 257 -11.01 0.18 13.17
N ASN A 258 -10.43 -0.48 14.18
CA ASN A 258 -9.41 -1.52 14.01
C ASN A 258 -9.84 -2.66 13.07
N GLU A 259 -11.14 -3.01 13.01
CA GLU A 259 -11.62 -4.07 12.12
C GLU A 259 -11.68 -3.62 10.65
N GLU A 260 -12.06 -2.37 10.39
CA GLU A 260 -12.00 -1.78 9.04
C GLU A 260 -10.54 -1.69 8.56
N GLU A 261 -9.64 -1.28 9.45
CA GLU A 261 -8.20 -1.20 9.17
C GLU A 261 -7.59 -2.59 8.95
N LEU A 262 -7.94 -3.56 9.78
CA LEU A 262 -7.46 -4.94 9.66
C LEU A 262 -7.90 -5.57 8.33
N LEU A 263 -9.16 -5.42 7.92
CA LEU A 263 -9.63 -5.94 6.63
C LEU A 263 -8.89 -5.27 5.46
N LYS A 264 -8.67 -3.96 5.50
CA LYS A 264 -7.87 -3.24 4.50
C LYS A 264 -6.41 -3.75 4.47
N MET A 265 -5.81 -3.98 5.63
CA MET A 265 -4.45 -4.53 5.74
C MET A 265 -4.36 -5.95 5.17
N ILE A 266 -5.32 -6.81 5.51
CA ILE A 266 -5.39 -8.19 4.98
C ILE A 266 -5.56 -8.13 3.46
N GLN A 267 -6.51 -7.35 2.96
CA GLN A 267 -6.76 -7.22 1.52
C GLN A 267 -5.50 -6.73 0.78
N LYS A 268 -4.83 -5.69 1.28
CA LYS A 268 -3.57 -5.19 0.72
C LYS A 268 -2.48 -6.26 0.73
N SER A 269 -2.38 -7.03 1.82
CA SER A 269 -1.35 -8.06 1.99
C SER A 269 -1.64 -9.36 1.22
N LEU A 270 -2.89 -9.59 0.79
CA LEU A 270 -3.25 -10.69 -0.11
C LEU A 270 -3.06 -10.31 -1.60
N GLN A 271 -2.98 -9.01 -1.90
CA GLN A 271 -2.79 -8.49 -3.26
C GLN A 271 -1.34 -8.54 -3.78
N THR A 272 -0.44 -9.31 -3.15
CA THR A 272 1.00 -9.27 -3.45
C THR A 272 1.50 -10.46 -4.25
N THR A 273 1.11 -10.51 -5.51
CA THR A 273 1.95 -11.06 -6.59
C THR A 273 1.70 -10.15 -7.78
N LYS A 274 2.46 -9.06 -7.87
CA LYS A 274 2.38 -8.10 -8.97
C LYS A 274 3.37 -8.48 -10.05
N LEU A 275 2.97 -8.29 -11.30
CA LEU A 275 3.89 -8.24 -12.41
C LEU A 275 4.50 -6.84 -12.43
N ILE A 276 5.80 -6.75 -12.20
CA ILE A 276 6.59 -5.53 -12.35
C ILE A 276 7.17 -5.56 -13.76
N LEU A 277 6.76 -4.60 -14.57
CA LEU A 277 7.36 -4.36 -15.88
C LEU A 277 8.58 -3.46 -15.68
N PHE A 278 9.74 -3.93 -16.14
CA PHE A 278 11.01 -3.24 -15.98
C PHE A 278 11.66 -3.01 -17.34
N GLN A 279 12.14 -1.78 -17.59
CA GLN A 279 12.68 -1.38 -18.90
C GLN A 279 11.70 -1.54 -20.07
N LEU A 280 10.40 -1.49 -19.76
CA LEU A 280 9.32 -1.48 -20.75
C LEU A 280 8.62 -0.10 -20.73
N PRO A 281 8.10 0.39 -21.86
CA PRO A 281 7.38 1.66 -21.92
C PRO A 281 6.08 1.61 -21.12
N ALA A 282 5.64 2.79 -20.66
CA ALA A 282 4.50 2.94 -19.78
C ALA A 282 3.17 2.61 -20.50
N GLY A 283 2.64 1.41 -20.28
CA GLY A 283 1.43 0.94 -20.96
C GLY A 283 1.67 -0.24 -21.89
N PHE A 284 2.86 -0.83 -21.86
CA PHE A 284 3.13 -2.14 -22.43
C PHE A 284 2.08 -3.16 -21.99
N ASP A 285 1.49 -3.84 -22.96
CA ASP A 285 0.44 -4.83 -22.77
C ASP A 285 0.94 -6.20 -23.22
N ILE A 286 1.29 -7.03 -22.23
CA ILE A 286 1.87 -8.35 -22.44
C ILE A 286 0.99 -9.26 -23.30
N ASP A 287 -0.33 -9.11 -23.21
CA ASP A 287 -1.29 -9.96 -23.93
C ASP A 287 -1.36 -9.57 -25.42
N LYS A 288 -0.97 -8.34 -25.76
CA LYS A 288 -0.90 -7.86 -27.14
C LYS A 288 0.45 -8.07 -27.81
N PHE A 289 1.48 -8.48 -27.05
CA PHE A 289 2.82 -8.63 -27.61
C PHE A 289 2.88 -9.77 -28.66
N PRO A 290 3.38 -9.49 -29.87
CA PRO A 290 3.53 -10.48 -30.93
C PRO A 290 4.62 -11.51 -30.63
N THR A 291 4.25 -12.78 -30.52
CA THR A 291 5.19 -13.89 -30.21
C THR A 291 5.26 -14.92 -31.34
N GLN A 292 5.04 -14.52 -32.59
CA GLN A 292 5.06 -15.45 -33.73
C GLN A 292 6.47 -15.92 -34.04
N LYS A 293 7.46 -15.05 -33.84
CA LYS A 293 8.89 -15.38 -33.98
C LYS A 293 9.40 -15.96 -32.66
N LYS A 294 10.23 -16.99 -32.76
CA LYS A 294 10.74 -17.76 -31.62
C LYS A 294 12.18 -18.17 -31.83
N ILE A 295 12.94 -18.26 -30.75
CA ILE A 295 14.29 -18.80 -30.74
C ILE A 295 14.26 -20.24 -31.29
N LYS A 296 15.11 -20.53 -32.28
CA LYS A 296 15.20 -21.85 -32.92
C LYS A 296 15.98 -22.88 -32.09
N THR A 297 16.90 -22.44 -31.26
CA THR A 297 17.74 -23.30 -30.41
C THR A 297 17.84 -22.69 -29.02
N THR A 298 17.19 -23.31 -28.04
CA THR A 298 17.14 -22.77 -26.68
C THR A 298 18.51 -22.88 -26.01
N ILE A 299 19.04 -21.76 -25.52
CA ILE A 299 20.29 -21.69 -24.73
C ILE A 299 20.08 -21.92 -23.22
N MET A 300 18.85 -22.28 -22.85
CA MET A 300 18.42 -22.58 -21.48
C MET A 300 18.49 -24.08 -21.21
N THR A 301 18.90 -24.45 -20.00
CA THR A 301 18.86 -25.84 -19.54
C THR A 301 17.42 -26.30 -19.29
N GLU A 302 17.17 -27.62 -19.33
CA GLU A 302 15.83 -28.15 -19.04
C GLU A 302 15.31 -27.76 -17.66
N ASP A 303 16.21 -27.65 -16.67
CA ASP A 303 15.83 -27.31 -15.30
C ASP A 303 15.44 -25.83 -15.18
N GLU A 304 16.19 -24.92 -15.82
CA GLU A 304 15.83 -23.51 -15.91
C GLU A 304 14.47 -23.33 -16.61
N GLU A 305 14.22 -24.07 -17.69
CA GLU A 305 12.94 -24.02 -18.41
C GLU A 305 11.77 -24.42 -17.52
N LYS A 306 11.89 -25.53 -16.81
CA LYS A 306 10.86 -26.03 -15.88
C LYS A 306 10.60 -25.01 -14.77
N ILE A 307 11.65 -24.42 -14.21
CA ILE A 307 11.53 -23.41 -13.14
C ILE A 307 10.80 -22.17 -13.66
N LEU A 308 11.23 -21.61 -14.79
CA LEU A 308 10.63 -20.40 -15.36
C LEU A 308 9.20 -20.65 -15.85
N ALA A 309 8.92 -21.78 -16.48
CA ALA A 309 7.57 -22.12 -16.92
C ALA A 309 6.61 -22.27 -15.73
N SER A 310 7.05 -22.89 -14.64
CA SER A 310 6.26 -22.96 -13.40
C SER A 310 6.03 -21.57 -12.80
N LEU A 311 7.01 -20.68 -12.88
CA LEU A 311 6.90 -19.32 -12.40
C LEU A 311 5.89 -18.52 -13.23
N LEU A 312 5.99 -18.55 -14.57
CA LEU A 312 5.03 -17.85 -15.43
C LEU A 312 3.60 -18.36 -15.24
N LEU A 313 3.41 -19.67 -15.09
CA LEU A 313 2.11 -20.26 -14.82
C LEU A 313 1.50 -19.74 -13.51
N GLN A 314 2.31 -19.58 -12.46
CA GLN A 314 1.87 -19.02 -11.18
C GLN A 314 1.31 -17.60 -11.33
N PHE A 315 1.90 -16.79 -12.22
CA PHE A 315 1.51 -15.41 -12.48
C PHE A 315 0.57 -15.24 -13.68
N GLN A 316 0.06 -16.35 -14.25
CA GLN A 316 -0.82 -16.36 -15.42
C GLN A 316 -0.20 -15.68 -16.66
N ILE A 317 1.12 -15.73 -16.77
CA ILE A 317 1.88 -15.18 -17.90
C ILE A 317 2.03 -16.26 -18.99
N PRO A 318 1.81 -15.93 -20.28
CA PRO A 318 1.95 -16.90 -21.36
C PRO A 318 3.38 -17.48 -21.45
N SER A 319 3.51 -18.80 -21.35
CA SER A 319 4.82 -19.49 -21.43
C SER A 319 5.56 -19.29 -22.74
N LYS A 320 4.82 -18.94 -23.82
CA LYS A 320 5.38 -18.58 -25.13
C LYS A 320 6.39 -17.43 -25.08
N LEU A 321 6.34 -16.58 -24.05
CA LEU A 321 7.30 -15.50 -23.86
C LEU A 321 8.71 -15.98 -23.47
N LEU A 322 8.86 -17.20 -22.95
CA LEU A 322 10.18 -17.77 -22.61
C LEU A 322 11.02 -18.12 -23.82
N VAL A 323 10.43 -18.11 -25.02
CA VAL A 323 11.10 -18.45 -26.28
C VAL A 323 10.85 -17.37 -27.34
N SER A 324 10.31 -16.22 -26.95
CA SER A 324 10.03 -15.11 -27.84
C SER A 324 11.34 -14.45 -28.28
N ASP A 325 11.42 -14.14 -29.58
CA ASP A 325 12.58 -13.58 -30.27
C ASP A 325 12.04 -12.71 -31.41
N TYR A 326 11.54 -11.53 -31.04
CA TYR A 326 10.73 -10.68 -31.90
C TYR A 326 11.56 -10.08 -33.04
N ASP A 327 12.81 -9.72 -32.79
CA ASP A 327 13.73 -9.12 -33.74
C ASP A 327 14.58 -10.15 -34.51
N GLN A 328 14.63 -11.41 -34.04
CA GLN A 328 15.41 -12.52 -34.61
C GLN A 328 16.92 -12.40 -34.38
N ASP A 329 17.35 -11.74 -33.30
CA ASP A 329 18.75 -11.66 -32.91
C ASP A 329 19.27 -12.94 -32.23
N GLY A 330 18.36 -13.87 -31.89
CA GLY A 330 18.66 -15.16 -31.27
C GLY A 330 18.75 -15.12 -29.74
N ILE A 331 18.36 -14.02 -29.12
CA ILE A 331 18.19 -13.81 -27.68
C ILE A 331 16.68 -13.78 -27.39
N ARG A 332 16.28 -13.88 -26.12
CA ARG A 332 14.86 -13.68 -25.79
C ARG A 332 14.56 -12.20 -25.72
N ASP A 333 13.31 -11.83 -25.95
CA ASP A 333 12.86 -10.45 -25.70
C ASP A 333 12.83 -10.10 -24.20
N PHE A 334 12.61 -11.11 -23.33
CA PHE A 334 12.36 -10.91 -21.90
C PHE A 334 13.11 -11.87 -20.99
N THR A 335 13.58 -11.36 -19.84
CA THR A 335 13.93 -12.17 -18.66
C THR A 335 12.94 -11.98 -17.54
N PHE A 336 12.75 -13.08 -16.80
CA PHE A 336 11.85 -13.16 -15.67
C PHE A 336 12.65 -13.48 -14.41
N SER A 337 12.38 -12.75 -13.34
CA SER A 337 12.97 -12.97 -12.03
C SER A 337 11.95 -12.68 -10.93
N THR A 338 12.27 -13.01 -9.68
CA THR A 338 11.40 -12.70 -8.56
C THR A 338 12.06 -11.68 -7.64
N GLN A 339 11.27 -10.70 -7.19
CA GLN A 339 11.66 -9.77 -6.13
C GLN A 339 10.68 -9.96 -4.96
N GLY A 340 11.08 -10.76 -3.97
CA GLY A 340 10.18 -11.16 -2.91
C GLY A 340 9.05 -12.04 -3.46
N GLU A 341 7.84 -11.49 -3.52
CA GLU A 341 6.65 -12.17 -4.08
C GLU A 341 6.24 -11.66 -5.45
N ASP A 342 6.88 -10.61 -5.94
CA ASP A 342 6.54 -10.04 -7.23
C ASP A 342 7.35 -10.70 -8.34
N LEU A 343 6.74 -10.82 -9.52
CA LEU A 343 7.41 -11.27 -10.74
C LEU A 343 7.91 -10.02 -11.45
N VAL A 344 9.22 -9.95 -11.69
CA VAL A 344 9.82 -8.92 -12.51
C VAL A 344 9.98 -9.47 -13.91
N MET A 345 9.42 -8.78 -14.88
CA MET A 345 9.64 -8.99 -16.31
C MET A 345 10.44 -7.82 -16.85
N ALA A 346 11.64 -8.10 -17.36
CA ALA A 346 12.58 -7.10 -17.87
C ALA A 346 12.86 -7.31 -19.35
N ALA A 347 13.02 -6.20 -20.09
CA ALA A 347 13.54 -6.23 -21.46
C ALA A 347 14.98 -6.74 -21.50
N GLU A 348 15.28 -7.58 -22.48
CA GLU A 348 16.61 -8.15 -22.66
C GLU A 348 17.57 -7.23 -23.39
N ASP A 349 17.12 -6.60 -24.45
CA ASP A 349 17.82 -5.53 -25.17
C ASP A 349 17.34 -4.15 -24.70
N ASP A 350 17.87 -3.11 -25.32
CA ASP A 350 17.43 -1.73 -25.12
C ASP A 350 16.62 -1.18 -26.31
N ASP A 351 16.38 -2.01 -27.32
CA ASP A 351 15.69 -1.73 -28.59
C ASP A 351 15.07 -3.06 -29.10
N TRP A 352 13.76 -3.26 -28.89
CA TRP A 352 13.07 -4.53 -29.09
C TRP A 352 12.91 -4.94 -30.55
N ASP A 353 13.07 -4.02 -31.50
CA ASP A 353 12.86 -4.31 -32.93
C ASP A 353 14.03 -3.93 -33.84
N ASN A 354 15.13 -3.45 -33.25
CA ASN A 354 16.38 -3.04 -33.90
C ASN A 354 16.22 -1.87 -34.88
N ASP A 355 15.26 -0.97 -34.64
CA ASP A 355 15.08 0.24 -35.45
C ASP A 355 15.99 1.41 -35.02
N GLY A 356 16.72 1.24 -33.92
CA GLY A 356 17.62 2.22 -33.32
C GLY A 356 16.95 3.15 -32.30
N ILE A 357 15.67 2.95 -31.98
CA ILE A 357 14.92 3.72 -31.00
C ILE A 357 14.91 2.97 -29.66
N PRO A 358 15.36 3.61 -28.56
CA PRO A 358 15.33 2.94 -27.26
C PRO A 358 13.91 2.60 -26.77
N ASN A 359 13.76 1.40 -26.21
CA ASN A 359 12.51 0.84 -25.66
C ASN A 359 11.70 1.79 -24.76
N LEU A 360 12.39 2.68 -24.03
CA LEU A 360 11.77 3.60 -23.08
C LEU A 360 10.99 4.74 -23.75
N ILE A 361 11.31 5.06 -25.01
CA ILE A 361 10.74 6.19 -25.75
C ILE A 361 10.10 5.78 -27.07
N ASP A 362 10.25 4.53 -27.48
CA ASP A 362 9.55 4.01 -28.64
C ASP A 362 8.03 4.04 -28.43
N GLU A 363 7.32 4.60 -29.42
CA GLU A 363 5.86 4.74 -29.43
C GLU A 363 5.18 3.61 -30.20
N SER A 364 5.96 2.74 -30.85
CA SER A 364 5.49 1.66 -31.69
C SER A 364 6.26 0.36 -31.49
N ILE A 365 5.66 -0.76 -31.87
CA ILE A 365 6.39 -2.02 -32.12
C ILE A 365 5.80 -2.59 -33.39
N GLY A 366 6.44 -2.32 -34.53
CA GLY A 366 5.87 -2.57 -35.85
C GLY A 366 4.50 -1.91 -36.07
N SER A 367 3.40 -2.68 -35.95
CA SER A 367 2.02 -2.17 -36.11
C SER A 367 1.29 -1.90 -34.79
N LEU A 368 1.89 -2.26 -33.65
CA LEU A 368 1.35 -1.98 -32.33
C LEU A 368 1.65 -0.53 -31.98
N SER A 369 0.63 0.26 -31.64
CA SER A 369 0.84 1.56 -30.99
C SER A 369 0.96 1.34 -29.49
N LEU A 370 2.11 1.70 -28.95
CA LEU A 370 2.32 1.79 -27.52
C LEU A 370 1.73 3.10 -27.01
N ARG A 371 1.18 3.09 -25.80
CA ARG A 371 0.94 4.36 -25.10
C ARG A 371 2.31 4.83 -24.61
N THR A 372 2.74 6.01 -25.04
CA THR A 372 3.86 6.67 -24.38
C THR A 372 3.42 7.31 -23.08
N SER A 373 4.38 7.49 -22.16
CA SER A 373 4.14 8.19 -20.91
C SER A 373 3.46 9.54 -21.19
N PRO A 374 2.53 9.98 -20.32
CA PRO A 374 1.93 11.31 -20.47
C PRO A 374 3.04 12.34 -20.63
N LYS A 375 2.91 13.17 -21.68
CA LYS A 375 3.79 14.28 -22.09
C LYS A 375 4.75 14.73 -20.99
N ASN A 376 6.03 14.93 -21.32
CA ASN A 376 7.09 15.45 -20.46
C ASN A 376 6.69 16.78 -19.79
N LEU A 377 5.97 16.66 -18.68
CA LEU A 377 5.33 17.75 -17.95
C LEU A 377 6.13 17.99 -16.69
N ILE A 378 6.32 19.25 -16.33
CA ILE A 378 7.02 19.64 -15.12
C ILE A 378 6.02 20.39 -14.23
N LYS A 379 5.78 19.86 -13.04
CA LYS A 379 5.00 20.50 -11.98
C LYS A 379 5.92 21.23 -11.02
N ASN A 380 5.40 22.25 -10.35
CA ASN A 380 6.14 23.01 -9.33
C ASN A 380 5.38 22.97 -7.99
N ASP A 381 5.01 21.76 -7.55
CA ASP A 381 4.20 21.60 -6.33
C ASP A 381 5.03 21.88 -5.07
N LEU A 382 6.34 21.64 -5.12
CA LEU A 382 7.28 21.91 -4.01
C LEU A 382 7.92 23.31 -4.09
N ARG A 383 7.46 24.16 -5.02
CA ARG A 383 7.82 25.59 -5.14
C ARG A 383 9.33 25.87 -5.27
N ALA A 384 9.98 25.25 -6.25
CA ALA A 384 11.34 25.59 -6.65
C ALA A 384 11.45 27.01 -7.21
N LEU A 385 12.63 27.62 -7.05
CA LEU A 385 12.95 28.97 -7.54
C LEU A 385 13.34 29.02 -9.03
N SER A 386 13.69 27.89 -9.63
CA SER A 386 14.05 27.80 -11.06
C SER A 386 12.81 27.91 -11.94
N THR A 387 13.00 28.20 -13.23
CA THR A 387 11.90 28.16 -14.21
C THR A 387 11.87 26.83 -14.98
N GLU A 388 10.70 26.44 -15.47
CA GLU A 388 10.56 25.25 -16.31
C GLU A 388 11.41 25.34 -17.59
N ALA A 389 11.46 26.52 -18.22
CA ALA A 389 12.23 26.75 -19.44
C ALA A 389 13.74 26.60 -19.21
N GLU A 390 14.25 27.15 -18.10
CA GLU A 390 15.65 27.00 -17.71
C GLU A 390 16.02 25.53 -17.49
N ILE A 391 15.16 24.78 -16.80
CA ILE A 391 15.39 23.36 -16.51
C ILE A 391 15.35 22.52 -17.79
N LYS A 392 14.36 22.73 -18.66
CA LYS A 392 14.28 22.02 -19.96
C LYS A 392 15.52 22.28 -20.81
N SER A 393 15.91 23.55 -20.97
CA SER A 393 17.10 23.93 -21.73
C SER A 393 18.38 23.28 -21.18
N TYR A 394 18.49 23.10 -19.87
CA TYR A 394 19.64 22.43 -19.26
C TYR A 394 19.69 20.95 -19.64
N PHE A 395 18.60 20.20 -19.45
CA PHE A 395 18.58 18.76 -19.75
C PHE A 395 18.72 18.47 -21.26
N ASP A 396 18.16 19.33 -22.12
CA ASP A 396 18.35 19.24 -23.57
C ASP A 396 19.83 19.41 -23.95
N GLN A 397 20.56 20.35 -23.33
CA GLN A 397 22.00 20.55 -23.56
C GLN A 397 22.86 19.39 -23.06
N GLN A 398 22.39 18.67 -22.04
CA GLN A 398 23.08 17.49 -21.48
C GLN A 398 22.75 16.19 -22.24
N ASP A 399 21.88 16.24 -23.26
CA ASP A 399 21.37 15.05 -23.96
C ASP A 399 20.72 14.05 -23.00
N ILE A 400 19.91 14.58 -22.07
CA ILE A 400 19.15 13.81 -21.06
C ILE A 400 17.66 13.98 -21.31
N GLN A 401 16.97 12.88 -21.56
CA GLN A 401 15.53 12.91 -21.82
C GLN A 401 14.73 12.77 -20.51
N LEU A 402 13.78 13.67 -20.31
CA LEU A 402 12.86 13.62 -19.17
C LEU A 402 11.61 12.85 -19.56
N LEU A 403 11.25 11.77 -18.85
CA LEU A 403 10.06 10.95 -19.13
C LEU A 403 9.05 11.02 -17.98
N GLY A 404 7.79 11.32 -18.29
CA GLY A 404 6.68 11.39 -17.31
C GLY A 404 6.43 12.78 -16.71
N VAL A 405 5.79 12.81 -15.54
CA VAL A 405 5.38 14.04 -14.85
C VAL A 405 6.35 14.36 -13.71
N HIS A 406 7.26 15.29 -13.98
CA HIS A 406 8.37 15.64 -13.08
C HIS A 406 8.00 16.71 -12.05
N GLU A 407 8.74 16.73 -10.95
CA GLU A 407 8.72 17.83 -9.97
C GLU A 407 9.94 18.75 -10.16
N LEU A 408 9.68 20.05 -10.32
CA LEU A 408 10.68 21.07 -10.66
C LEU A 408 11.79 21.17 -9.62
N LEU A 409 11.45 20.96 -8.33
CA LEU A 409 12.44 20.98 -7.25
C LEU A 409 13.50 19.89 -7.41
N ILE A 410 13.10 18.68 -7.81
CA ILE A 410 14.02 17.54 -7.98
C ILE A 410 15.00 17.83 -9.11
N LEU A 411 14.49 18.25 -10.26
CA LEU A 411 15.28 18.63 -11.42
C LEU A 411 16.23 19.80 -11.12
N THR A 412 15.76 20.77 -10.33
CA THR A 412 16.59 21.88 -9.85
C THR A 412 17.75 21.41 -8.98
N ILE A 413 17.49 20.50 -8.04
CA ILE A 413 18.54 19.98 -7.16
C ILE A 413 19.53 19.14 -7.97
N PHE A 414 19.07 18.30 -8.88
CA PHE A 414 19.93 17.53 -9.80
C PHE A 414 20.90 18.45 -10.54
N LYS A 415 20.38 19.47 -11.24
CA LYS A 415 21.18 20.47 -11.96
C LYS A 415 22.21 21.11 -11.04
N ARG A 416 21.78 21.61 -9.88
CA ARG A 416 22.68 22.31 -8.94
C ARG A 416 23.75 21.40 -8.35
N MET A 417 23.44 20.13 -8.09
CA MET A 417 24.43 19.15 -7.64
C MET A 417 25.48 18.92 -8.73
N GLN A 418 25.05 18.73 -9.97
CA GLN A 418 25.95 18.54 -11.11
C GLN A 418 26.88 19.76 -11.30
N GLU A 419 26.32 20.98 -11.31
CA GLU A 419 27.09 22.22 -11.48
C GLU A 419 28.03 22.51 -10.30
N LYS A 420 27.56 22.34 -9.06
CA LYS A 420 28.32 22.70 -7.85
C LYS A 420 29.41 21.67 -7.53
N LEU A 421 29.14 20.40 -7.76
CA LEU A 421 30.03 19.28 -7.40
C LEU A 421 30.77 18.71 -8.61
N GLN A 422 30.52 19.24 -9.82
CA GLN A 422 31.12 18.80 -11.08
C GLN A 422 30.88 17.32 -11.37
N LEU A 423 29.67 16.84 -11.09
CA LEU A 423 29.32 15.44 -11.25
C LEU A 423 29.22 15.09 -12.75
N ASP A 424 29.88 14.02 -13.18
CA ASP A 424 29.64 13.46 -14.51
C ASP A 424 28.28 12.74 -14.53
N ALA A 425 27.40 13.18 -15.45
CA ALA A 425 26.07 12.62 -15.67
C ALA A 425 25.95 11.97 -17.07
N SER A 426 27.05 11.77 -17.78
CA SER A 426 27.08 11.25 -19.16
C SER A 426 26.40 9.89 -19.36
N ARG A 427 26.29 9.12 -18.27
CA ARG A 427 25.63 7.80 -18.23
C ARG A 427 24.17 7.85 -17.81
N ILE A 428 23.63 9.02 -17.45
CA ILE A 428 22.21 9.22 -17.20
C ILE A 428 21.60 9.76 -18.48
N LYS A 429 21.00 8.89 -19.29
CA LYS A 429 20.34 9.27 -20.54
C LYS A 429 18.86 9.56 -20.38
N PHE A 430 18.24 8.99 -19.35
CA PHE A 430 16.83 9.18 -19.05
C PHE A 430 16.63 9.55 -17.58
N ILE A 431 15.79 10.53 -17.30
CA ILE A 431 15.23 10.74 -15.96
C ILE A 431 13.74 10.43 -16.01
N ILE A 432 13.30 9.43 -15.25
CA ILE A 432 11.95 8.89 -15.31
C ILE A 432 11.20 9.20 -14.02
N ALA A 433 10.13 9.98 -14.13
CA ALA A 433 9.19 10.24 -13.04
C ALA A 433 8.07 9.19 -13.07
N SER A 434 8.24 8.11 -12.30
CA SER A 434 7.34 6.96 -12.32
C SER A 434 6.18 7.09 -11.33
N THR A 435 4.98 6.72 -11.77
CA THR A 435 3.81 6.54 -10.91
C THR A 435 3.69 5.11 -10.37
N ASN A 436 4.39 4.15 -10.98
CA ASN A 436 4.39 2.75 -10.57
C ASN A 436 5.39 2.54 -9.43
N ASN A 437 4.91 2.74 -8.21
CA ASN A 437 5.68 2.60 -6.98
C ASN A 437 5.56 1.18 -6.37
N ASP A 438 4.88 0.25 -7.03
CA ASP A 438 4.40 -0.97 -6.37
C ASP A 438 5.50 -1.92 -5.87
N ALA A 439 6.64 -2.01 -6.57
CA ALA A 439 7.80 -2.82 -6.16
C ALA A 439 8.56 -2.25 -4.95
N PHE A 440 8.44 -0.94 -4.71
CA PHE A 440 9.25 -0.19 -3.74
C PHE A 440 8.39 0.50 -2.64
N GLN A 441 7.07 0.33 -2.67
CA GLN A 441 6.11 0.97 -1.76
C GLN A 441 6.30 0.65 -0.27
N SER A 442 7.11 -0.36 0.06
CA SER A 442 7.43 -0.73 1.45
C SER A 442 8.80 -0.25 1.92
N SER A 443 9.62 0.33 1.03
CA SER A 443 10.91 0.93 1.35
C SER A 443 10.85 2.45 1.21
N ASN A 444 11.57 3.19 2.06
CA ASN A 444 11.84 4.63 1.88
C ASN A 444 12.81 4.85 0.69
N THR A 445 12.56 4.19 -0.44
CA THR A 445 13.33 4.29 -1.67
C THR A 445 12.59 5.22 -2.61
N PHE A 446 13.20 6.37 -2.90
CA PHE A 446 12.58 7.42 -3.72
C PHE A 446 13.24 7.59 -5.07
N PHE A 447 14.49 7.14 -5.19
CA PHE A 447 15.33 7.22 -6.38
C PHE A 447 15.95 5.83 -6.63
N SER A 448 16.28 5.55 -7.88
CA SER A 448 17.00 4.35 -8.29
C SER A 448 17.60 4.59 -9.67
N TYR A 449 18.90 4.39 -9.79
CA TYR A 449 19.59 4.35 -11.08
C TYR A 449 19.65 2.92 -11.60
N ASN A 450 19.31 2.76 -12.87
CA ASN A 450 19.46 1.52 -13.60
C ASN A 450 20.58 1.67 -14.64
N SER A 451 21.69 0.97 -14.39
CA SER A 451 22.86 0.96 -15.27
C SER A 451 22.62 0.30 -16.63
N GLN A 452 21.63 -0.60 -16.72
CA GLN A 452 21.37 -1.36 -17.94
C GLN A 452 20.74 -0.50 -19.03
N ASN A 453 19.82 0.41 -18.69
CA ASN A 453 19.17 1.33 -19.63
C ASN A 453 19.53 2.80 -19.37
N GLN A 454 20.54 3.06 -18.53
CA GLN A 454 21.05 4.42 -18.27
C GLN A 454 19.98 5.38 -17.75
N SER A 455 19.07 4.89 -16.91
CA SER A 455 17.93 5.67 -16.42
C SER A 455 18.00 5.94 -14.92
N LEU A 456 17.78 7.20 -14.54
CA LEU A 456 17.51 7.61 -13.17
C LEU A 456 16.00 7.67 -12.95
N ILE A 457 15.47 6.74 -12.19
CA ILE A 457 14.05 6.64 -11.88
C ILE A 457 13.80 7.28 -10.52
N TYR A 458 12.73 8.06 -10.39
CA TYR A 458 12.24 8.52 -9.09
C TYR A 458 10.71 8.52 -9.03
N PHE A 459 10.17 8.61 -7.81
CA PHE A 459 8.73 8.45 -7.55
C PHE A 459 8.13 9.74 -6.94
N PRO A 460 7.73 10.73 -7.77
CA PRO A 460 7.34 12.06 -7.29
C PRO A 460 6.18 12.03 -6.27
N GLU A 461 5.11 11.29 -6.55
CA GLU A 461 3.94 11.23 -5.66
C GLU A 461 4.25 10.51 -4.34
N HIS A 462 5.12 9.48 -4.39
CA HIS A 462 5.57 8.78 -3.18
C HIS A 462 6.39 9.72 -2.30
N LEU A 463 7.36 10.41 -2.90
CA LEU A 463 8.24 11.36 -2.22
C LEU A 463 7.43 12.52 -1.61
N LYS A 464 6.48 13.08 -2.37
CA LYS A 464 5.58 14.15 -1.90
C LYS A 464 4.74 13.68 -0.71
N LYS A 465 4.14 12.49 -0.81
CA LYS A 465 3.36 11.91 0.29
C LYS A 465 4.23 11.68 1.53
N PHE A 466 5.44 11.15 1.34
CA PHE A 466 6.40 10.96 2.42
C PHE A 466 6.72 12.30 3.11
N PHE A 467 7.09 13.33 2.36
CA PHE A 467 7.38 14.65 2.92
C PHE A 467 6.18 15.29 3.63
N LEU A 468 4.96 15.15 3.10
CA LEU A 468 3.77 15.65 3.79
C LEU A 468 3.52 14.95 5.12
N LEU A 469 3.76 13.63 5.19
CA LEU A 469 3.63 12.87 6.43
C LEU A 469 4.70 13.24 7.44
N GLU A 470 5.96 13.36 7.02
CA GLU A 470 7.06 13.80 7.87
C GLU A 470 6.82 15.21 8.41
N TYR A 471 6.38 16.14 7.55
CA TYR A 471 5.99 17.49 7.95
C TYR A 471 4.93 17.48 9.04
N GLN A 472 3.84 16.72 8.84
CA GLN A 472 2.73 16.64 9.81
C GLN A 472 3.13 16.00 11.14
N LYS A 473 4.05 15.03 11.12
CA LYS A 473 4.43 14.28 12.33
C LYS A 473 5.53 14.94 13.14
N HIS A 474 6.51 15.54 12.47
CA HIS A 474 7.78 15.91 13.08
C HIS A 474 8.16 17.38 12.88
N PHE A 475 7.50 18.09 11.96
CA PHE A 475 7.88 19.47 11.59
C PHE A 475 6.66 20.40 11.47
N SER A 476 5.55 20.10 12.16
CA SER A 476 4.31 20.90 12.09
C SER A 476 4.49 22.35 12.51
N ASP A 477 5.51 22.61 13.31
CA ASP A 477 5.81 23.92 13.89
C ASP A 477 6.68 24.79 12.96
N LEU A 478 7.22 24.21 11.88
CA LEU A 478 8.03 24.92 10.88
C LEU A 478 7.15 25.47 9.75
N VAL A 479 7.59 26.58 9.15
CA VAL A 479 7.03 27.01 7.86
C VAL A 479 7.50 26.05 6.77
N MET A 480 6.62 25.74 5.80
CA MET A 480 6.94 24.78 4.73
C MET A 480 8.28 25.05 4.03
N GLY A 481 8.66 26.31 3.80
CA GLY A 481 9.97 26.66 3.22
C GLY A 481 11.16 26.25 4.09
N GLU A 482 11.04 26.37 5.41
CA GLU A 482 12.06 25.93 6.37
C GLU A 482 12.14 24.40 6.42
N PHE A 483 11.00 23.72 6.42
CA PHE A 483 10.95 22.25 6.33
C PHE A 483 11.62 21.75 5.05
N LEU A 484 11.34 22.38 3.91
CA LEU A 484 11.98 22.01 2.64
C LEU A 484 13.51 22.16 2.73
N ASN A 485 14.00 23.28 3.28
CA ASN A 485 15.43 23.55 3.37
C ASN A 485 16.16 22.68 4.41
N GLU A 486 15.57 22.47 5.58
CA GLU A 486 16.22 21.76 6.70
C GLU A 486 16.10 20.23 6.59
N TYR A 487 15.09 19.71 5.87
CA TYR A 487 14.81 18.27 5.79
C TYR A 487 14.67 17.74 4.36
N ALA A 488 13.72 18.25 3.57
CA ALA A 488 13.39 17.63 2.28
C ALA A 488 14.53 17.71 1.25
N ILE A 489 15.16 18.88 1.10
CA ILE A 489 16.30 19.08 0.20
C ILE A 489 17.49 18.21 0.64
N PRO A 490 17.90 18.16 1.93
CA PRO A 490 18.88 17.19 2.40
C PRO A 490 18.59 15.73 2.03
N VAL A 491 17.34 15.25 2.19
CA VAL A 491 16.93 13.90 1.73
C VAL A 491 17.22 13.73 0.24
N ILE A 492 16.78 14.68 -0.59
CA ILE A 492 16.95 14.61 -2.05
C ILE A 492 18.42 14.65 -2.44
N VAL A 493 19.23 15.52 -1.81
CA VAL A 493 20.68 15.63 -2.09
C VAL A 493 21.39 14.32 -1.78
N HIS A 494 21.11 13.71 -0.63
CA HIS A 494 21.69 12.42 -0.27
C HIS A 494 21.23 11.31 -1.24
N SER A 495 19.92 11.21 -1.53
CA SER A 495 19.43 10.16 -2.42
C SER A 495 19.95 10.33 -3.86
N LEU A 496 20.01 11.55 -4.40
CA LEU A 496 20.58 11.78 -5.72
C LEU A 496 22.09 11.51 -5.73
N GLY A 497 22.83 11.91 -4.71
CA GLY A 497 24.26 11.63 -4.59
C GLY A 497 24.56 10.13 -4.60
N HIS A 498 23.68 9.34 -3.96
CA HIS A 498 23.73 7.88 -3.98
C HIS A 498 23.53 7.34 -5.40
N GLU A 499 22.51 7.82 -6.13
CA GLU A 499 22.27 7.35 -7.50
C GLU A 499 23.32 7.83 -8.51
N PHE A 500 23.92 9.01 -8.31
CA PHE A 500 25.07 9.45 -9.10
C PHE A 500 26.23 8.47 -8.98
N TYR A 501 26.49 7.91 -7.79
CA TYR A 501 27.51 6.87 -7.64
C TYR A 501 27.23 5.67 -8.55
N HIS A 502 26.00 5.15 -8.52
CA HIS A 502 25.61 4.01 -9.34
C HIS A 502 25.69 4.30 -10.85
N SER A 503 25.62 5.57 -11.23
CA SER A 503 25.83 6.00 -12.62
C SER A 503 27.29 5.92 -13.09
N TYR A 504 28.27 5.96 -12.19
CA TYR A 504 29.69 5.87 -12.57
C TYR A 504 30.11 4.45 -12.97
N GLN A 505 31.08 4.34 -13.88
CA GLN A 505 31.74 3.07 -14.15
C GLN A 505 32.64 2.73 -12.95
N SER A 506 32.31 1.66 -12.23
CA SER A 506 33.06 1.14 -11.10
C SER A 506 34.57 1.07 -11.37
N ALA A 507 35.34 2.05 -10.90
CA ALA A 507 36.80 1.93 -10.83
C ALA A 507 37.48 2.87 -9.82
N ASN A 508 36.87 3.98 -9.42
CA ASN A 508 37.66 5.06 -8.82
C ASN A 508 37.28 5.52 -7.40
N LEU A 509 36.40 4.81 -6.67
CA LEU A 509 36.49 4.91 -5.21
C LEU A 509 37.70 4.09 -4.76
N ASN A 510 38.54 4.67 -3.90
CA ASN A 510 39.70 3.99 -3.31
C ASN A 510 39.26 2.67 -2.66
N THR A 511 39.36 1.57 -3.43
CA THR A 511 38.71 0.30 -3.10
C THR A 511 39.31 -0.33 -1.86
N LYS A 512 40.55 0.05 -1.49
CA LYS A 512 41.28 -0.51 -0.35
C LYS A 512 40.57 -0.28 0.99
N ILE A 513 39.94 0.88 1.19
CA ILE A 513 39.21 1.16 2.44
C ILE A 513 37.90 0.36 2.49
N ILE A 514 37.15 0.34 1.39
CA ILE A 514 35.91 -0.44 1.28
C ILE A 514 36.23 -1.93 1.48
N GLU A 515 37.25 -2.45 0.80
CA GLU A 515 37.74 -3.84 0.91
C GLU A 515 38.23 -4.21 2.31
N SER A 516 38.68 -3.23 3.12
CA SER A 516 39.03 -3.48 4.53
C SER A 516 37.80 -3.66 5.43
N MET A 517 36.65 -3.10 5.03
CA MET A 517 35.42 -3.10 5.83
C MET A 517 34.39 -4.11 5.33
N VAL A 518 34.44 -4.52 4.06
CA VAL A 518 33.46 -5.42 3.46
C VAL A 518 34.10 -6.71 3.00
N SER A 519 33.39 -7.82 3.17
CA SER A 519 33.80 -9.13 2.62
C SER A 519 32.66 -9.71 1.79
N GLN A 520 32.98 -10.16 0.59
CA GLN A 520 32.02 -10.73 -0.36
C GLN A 520 32.48 -12.12 -0.82
N LYS A 521 31.53 -13.05 -0.93
CA LYS A 521 31.73 -14.36 -1.54
C LYS A 521 30.82 -14.49 -2.75
N GLU A 522 31.39 -14.91 -3.87
CA GLU A 522 30.71 -15.03 -5.16
C GLU A 522 30.73 -16.49 -5.63
N LYS A 523 29.78 -16.85 -6.50
CA LYS A 523 29.76 -18.07 -7.29
C LYS A 523 29.59 -17.70 -8.76
N GLU A 524 30.24 -18.43 -9.68
CA GLU A 524 30.01 -18.31 -11.11
C GLU A 524 28.58 -18.71 -11.49
N VAL A 525 27.97 -17.97 -12.41
CA VAL A 525 26.65 -18.26 -12.97
C VAL A 525 26.79 -19.30 -14.08
N GLU A 526 26.10 -20.43 -13.91
CA GLU A 526 26.15 -21.56 -14.86
C GLU A 526 25.26 -21.34 -16.10
N SER A 527 24.34 -20.37 -16.04
CA SER A 527 23.38 -20.07 -17.11
C SER A 527 24.08 -19.51 -18.35
N LEU A 528 24.09 -20.26 -19.45
CA LEU A 528 24.58 -19.78 -20.75
C LEU A 528 23.80 -18.57 -21.23
N TYR A 529 22.51 -18.51 -20.89
CA TYR A 529 21.64 -17.38 -21.20
C TYR A 529 22.07 -16.08 -20.51
N LEU A 530 22.42 -16.13 -19.23
CA LEU A 530 22.83 -14.93 -18.49
C LEU A 530 24.27 -14.50 -18.84
N THR A 531 25.07 -15.39 -19.42
CA THR A 531 26.51 -15.19 -19.64
C THR A 531 26.90 -14.93 -21.11
N LYS A 532 25.98 -15.12 -22.09
CA LYS A 532 26.27 -14.96 -23.52
C LYS A 532 25.13 -14.26 -24.27
N GLY A 533 25.45 -13.67 -25.43
CA GLY A 533 24.49 -13.04 -26.35
C GLY A 533 24.04 -11.64 -25.92
N ARG A 534 23.86 -11.39 -24.63
CA ARG A 534 23.38 -10.10 -24.10
C ARG A 534 24.36 -8.95 -24.35
N LEU A 535 23.82 -7.73 -24.37
CA LEU A 535 24.61 -6.50 -24.31
C LEU A 535 25.62 -6.59 -23.14
N SER A 536 26.87 -6.16 -23.35
CA SER A 536 27.96 -6.34 -22.37
C SER A 536 27.63 -5.85 -20.96
N ARG A 537 26.83 -4.78 -20.83
CA ARG A 537 26.34 -4.23 -19.56
C ARG A 537 25.23 -5.02 -18.87
N LYS A 538 24.60 -5.97 -19.58
CA LYS A 538 23.52 -6.84 -19.08
C LYS A 538 23.98 -8.28 -18.81
N VAL A 539 25.23 -8.62 -19.14
CA VAL A 539 25.81 -9.94 -18.87
C VAL A 539 26.03 -10.13 -17.37
N ILE A 540 25.64 -11.30 -16.84
CA ILE A 540 25.80 -11.66 -15.42
C ILE A 540 26.72 -12.88 -15.31
N HIS A 541 27.97 -12.64 -14.88
CA HIS A 541 28.96 -13.70 -14.70
C HIS A 541 28.92 -14.36 -13.33
N LYS A 542 28.54 -13.62 -12.29
CA LYS A 542 28.66 -14.07 -10.90
C LYS A 542 27.45 -13.69 -10.07
N GLU A 543 27.10 -14.56 -9.13
CA GLU A 543 26.11 -14.32 -8.09
C GLU A 543 26.78 -14.10 -6.72
N ILE A 544 26.27 -13.16 -5.94
CA ILE A 544 26.75 -12.89 -4.58
C ILE A 544 26.04 -13.86 -3.62
N ILE A 545 26.80 -14.79 -3.03
CA ILE A 545 26.26 -15.79 -2.10
C ILE A 545 26.43 -15.37 -0.63
N GLN A 546 27.34 -14.43 -0.34
CA GLN A 546 27.49 -13.87 1.00
C GLN A 546 28.11 -12.47 0.94
N PHE A 547 27.53 -11.53 1.68
CA PHE A 547 28.08 -10.20 1.91
C PHE A 547 28.11 -9.89 3.41
N LYS A 548 29.21 -9.32 3.88
CA LYS A 548 29.37 -8.86 5.27
C LYS A 548 30.02 -7.48 5.30
N VAL A 549 29.60 -6.69 6.28
CA VAL A 549 30.22 -5.42 6.64
C VAL A 549 30.72 -5.54 8.07
N ARG A 550 32.01 -5.23 8.30
CA ARG A 550 32.71 -5.41 9.58
C ARG A 550 32.44 -6.79 10.20
N ASN A 551 32.63 -7.83 9.38
CA ASN A 551 32.45 -9.26 9.73
C ASN A 551 31.02 -9.69 10.10
N LYS A 552 30.00 -8.84 9.91
CA LYS A 552 28.60 -9.18 10.17
C LYS A 552 27.75 -9.10 8.90
N THR A 553 26.82 -10.03 8.74
CA THR A 553 25.82 -9.98 7.68
C THR A 553 24.75 -8.93 7.99
N PHE A 554 23.99 -8.50 6.97
CA PHE A 554 22.83 -7.63 7.16
C PHE A 554 21.89 -8.11 8.28
N GLN A 555 21.57 -9.41 8.30
CA GLN A 555 20.67 -9.99 9.32
C GLN A 555 21.25 -9.88 10.74
N GLN A 556 22.56 -10.07 10.90
CA GLN A 556 23.23 -9.91 12.19
C GLN A 556 23.19 -8.46 12.67
N TRP A 557 23.43 -7.50 11.77
CA TRP A 557 23.28 -6.08 12.06
C TRP A 557 21.85 -5.70 12.43
N MET A 558 20.84 -6.24 11.73
CA MET A 558 19.44 -5.98 12.05
C MET A 558 19.03 -6.52 13.42
N VAL A 559 19.58 -7.67 13.85
CA VAL A 559 19.36 -8.18 15.22
C VAL A 559 19.98 -7.24 16.26
N GLU A 560 21.18 -6.73 16.00
CA GLU A 560 21.86 -5.79 16.89
C GLU A 560 21.14 -4.45 16.98
N PHE A 561 20.73 -3.90 15.83
CA PHE A 561 19.93 -2.67 15.75
C PHE A 561 18.62 -2.80 16.54
N LYS A 562 17.90 -3.93 16.41
CA LYS A 562 16.67 -4.18 17.18
C LYS A 562 16.91 -4.33 18.69
N LYS A 563 18.07 -4.87 19.08
CA LYS A 563 18.40 -5.12 20.49
C LYS A 563 18.88 -3.86 21.21
N HIS A 564 19.63 -3.02 20.52
CA HIS A 564 20.30 -1.87 21.11
C HIS A 564 19.67 -0.53 20.72
N GLY A 565 18.86 -0.50 19.66
CA GLY A 565 18.14 0.69 19.20
C GLY A 565 19.04 1.87 18.85
N ASP A 566 18.40 3.00 18.52
CA ASP A 566 19.07 4.29 18.61
C ASP A 566 19.12 4.71 20.08
N ASP A 567 20.34 4.91 20.60
CA ASP A 567 20.55 5.58 21.87
C ASP A 567 20.22 7.07 21.69
N LYS A 568 19.58 7.68 22.70
CA LYS A 568 19.31 9.12 22.70
C LYS A 568 20.60 9.95 22.60
N ASP A 569 21.69 9.41 23.12
CA ASP A 569 22.97 10.12 23.18
C ASP A 569 23.87 9.89 21.98
N THR A 570 23.75 8.75 21.26
CA THR A 570 24.54 8.45 20.06
C THR A 570 23.79 7.49 19.13
N PRO A 571 23.33 7.96 17.95
CA PRO A 571 22.67 7.12 16.96
C PRO A 571 23.45 5.85 16.63
N PHE A 572 22.75 4.75 16.37
CA PHE A 572 23.34 3.42 16.21
C PHE A 572 24.43 3.40 15.12
N ILE A 573 24.14 4.00 13.96
CA ILE A 573 25.05 4.06 12.81
C ILE A 573 26.32 4.87 13.11
N ILE A 574 26.24 5.89 13.99
CA ILE A 574 27.41 6.65 14.44
C ILE A 574 28.23 5.80 15.40
N LYS A 575 27.58 5.15 16.38
CA LYS A 575 28.23 4.28 17.38
C LYS A 575 29.02 3.13 16.73
N HIS A 576 28.48 2.55 15.66
CA HIS A 576 29.08 1.42 14.97
C HIS A 576 29.91 1.81 13.74
N ASP A 577 30.11 3.12 13.51
CA ASP A 577 30.86 3.65 12.37
C ASP A 577 30.41 3.01 11.05
N LEU A 578 29.11 3.10 10.80
CA LEU A 578 28.42 2.66 9.59
C LEU A 578 27.93 3.90 8.83
N PRO A 579 28.00 3.92 7.49
CA PRO A 579 27.53 5.07 6.72
C PRO A 579 25.99 5.18 6.77
N SER A 580 25.30 4.05 6.65
CA SER A 580 23.86 3.91 6.92
C SER A 580 23.50 2.45 7.13
N MET A 581 22.24 2.18 7.50
CA MET A 581 21.72 0.80 7.52
C MET A 581 21.49 0.25 6.11
N TYR A 582 21.29 1.11 5.11
CA TYR A 582 21.06 0.72 3.72
C TYR A 582 22.33 0.19 3.05
N ALA A 583 23.48 0.79 3.39
CA ALA A 583 24.82 0.38 2.98
C ALA A 583 25.17 -1.09 3.25
N LEU A 584 24.45 -1.74 4.17
CA LEU A 584 24.73 -3.10 4.61
C LEU A 584 24.22 -4.18 3.65
N LYS A 585 23.57 -3.79 2.54
CA LYS A 585 22.93 -4.69 1.58
C LYS A 585 23.88 -5.30 0.56
N SER A 586 24.80 -4.51 0.00
CA SER A 586 25.82 -4.98 -0.95
C SER A 586 27.06 -4.08 -0.91
N LYS A 587 28.13 -4.50 -1.61
CA LYS A 587 29.35 -3.70 -1.73
C LYS A 587 29.08 -2.39 -2.46
N GLU A 588 28.24 -2.46 -3.48
CA GLU A 588 27.81 -1.33 -4.30
C GLU A 588 27.02 -0.32 -3.46
N GLU A 589 26.04 -0.79 -2.68
CA GLU A 589 25.28 0.09 -1.78
C GLU A 589 26.16 0.70 -0.70
N PHE A 590 27.13 -0.05 -0.18
CA PHE A 590 28.10 0.49 0.79
C PHE A 590 28.89 1.64 0.18
N ALA A 591 29.42 1.45 -1.02
CA ALA A 591 30.20 2.46 -1.73
C ALA A 591 29.35 3.67 -2.13
N ALA A 592 28.10 3.46 -2.55
CA ALA A 592 27.15 4.51 -2.90
C ALA A 592 26.82 5.41 -1.73
N GLU A 593 26.54 4.82 -0.56
CA GLU A 593 26.27 5.55 0.68
C GLU A 593 27.49 6.34 1.15
N VAL A 594 28.68 5.71 1.07
CA VAL A 594 29.96 6.35 1.36
C VAL A 594 30.18 7.59 0.47
N TYR A 595 30.01 7.43 -0.84
CA TYR A 595 30.15 8.52 -1.80
C TYR A 595 29.12 9.63 -1.56
N SER A 596 27.85 9.25 -1.36
CA SER A 596 26.77 10.19 -1.12
C SER A 596 26.99 11.02 0.14
N ILE A 597 27.40 10.42 1.25
CA ILE A 597 27.73 11.15 2.48
C ILE A 597 28.87 12.15 2.24
N CYS A 598 29.84 11.79 1.41
CA CYS A 598 30.92 12.70 1.07
C CYS A 598 30.44 13.91 0.27
N LEU A 599 29.62 13.70 -0.78
CA LEU A 599 28.99 14.79 -1.51
C LEU A 599 28.09 15.65 -0.59
N PHE A 600 27.33 14.98 0.27
CA PHE A 600 26.45 15.62 1.25
C PHE A 600 27.24 16.56 2.16
N ASN A 601 28.41 16.14 2.66
CA ASN A 601 29.28 16.97 3.48
C ASN A 601 29.87 18.18 2.74
N GLN A 602 30.07 18.09 1.42
CA GLN A 602 30.46 19.26 0.60
C GLN A 602 29.31 20.26 0.44
N VAL A 603 28.07 19.77 0.34
CA VAL A 603 26.88 20.63 0.25
C VAL A 603 26.54 21.23 1.62
N TYR A 604 26.69 20.46 2.69
CA TYR A 604 26.40 20.82 4.08
C TYR A 604 27.64 20.66 4.98
N PRO A 605 28.63 21.56 4.94
CA PRO A 605 29.87 21.43 5.73
C PRO A 605 29.64 21.36 7.25
N GLN A 606 28.51 21.90 7.72
CA GLN A 606 28.13 21.86 9.14
C GLN A 606 27.71 20.46 9.61
N ALA A 607 27.49 19.51 8.70
CA ALA A 607 27.10 18.15 9.02
C ALA A 607 28.18 17.39 9.84
N HIS A 608 29.43 17.84 9.82
CA HIS A 608 30.50 17.32 10.67
C HIS A 608 30.41 17.74 12.14
N LYS A 609 29.56 18.71 12.49
CA LYS A 609 29.35 19.09 13.89
C LYS A 609 28.48 18.05 14.57
N LYS A 610 28.86 17.63 15.78
CA LYS A 610 28.18 16.58 16.56
C LYS A 610 26.65 16.72 16.60
N GLU A 611 26.13 17.91 16.90
CA GLU A 611 24.68 18.14 16.96
C GLU A 611 24.00 17.94 15.59
N ARG A 612 24.61 18.44 14.51
CA ARG A 612 24.07 18.31 13.15
C ARG A 612 24.23 16.89 12.61
N SER A 613 25.32 16.19 12.91
CA SER A 613 25.47 14.79 12.52
C SER A 613 24.46 13.89 13.23
N HIS A 614 24.20 14.14 14.52
CA HIS A 614 23.18 13.40 15.26
C HIS A 614 21.80 13.68 14.68
N TYR A 615 21.50 14.93 14.35
CA TYR A 615 20.26 15.28 13.65
C TYR A 615 20.10 14.49 12.35
N TYR A 616 21.09 14.50 11.46
CA TYR A 616 21.00 13.79 10.18
C TYR A 616 20.98 12.26 10.33
N ALA A 617 21.67 11.70 11.33
CA ALA A 617 21.59 10.27 11.62
C ALA A 617 20.20 9.85 12.10
N SER A 618 19.56 10.66 12.94
CA SER A 618 18.20 10.37 13.41
C SER A 618 17.11 10.68 12.38
N SER A 619 17.30 11.72 11.55
CA SER A 619 16.26 12.21 10.64
C SER A 619 16.38 11.65 9.22
N LEU A 620 17.59 11.43 8.72
CA LEU A 620 17.88 10.90 7.39
C LEU A 620 18.39 9.46 7.40
N GLY A 621 18.87 8.95 8.54
CA GLY A 621 19.43 7.60 8.65
C GLY A 621 20.84 7.45 8.08
N ILE A 622 21.59 8.56 7.96
CA ILE A 622 22.94 8.62 7.40
C ILE A 622 23.95 9.08 8.46
N ASN A 623 25.22 8.71 8.34
CA ASN A 623 26.27 9.09 9.28
C ASN A 623 27.26 10.08 8.65
N PRO A 624 27.06 11.40 8.79
CA PRO A 624 27.99 12.40 8.27
C PRO A 624 29.40 12.36 8.88
N LEU A 625 29.56 11.71 10.04
CA LEU A 625 30.84 11.54 10.73
C LEU A 625 31.60 10.29 10.29
N PHE A 626 31.02 9.46 9.41
CA PHE A 626 31.71 8.29 8.92
C PHE A 626 33.07 8.71 8.34
N LYS A 627 34.14 8.06 8.82
CA LYS A 627 35.50 8.52 8.53
C LYS A 627 35.95 8.02 7.16
N PHE A 628 35.99 8.95 6.20
CA PHE A 628 36.54 8.74 4.87
C PHE A 628 37.91 9.42 4.74
N GLU A 629 38.91 9.03 5.53
CA GLU A 629 40.19 9.78 5.59
C GLU A 629 40.97 9.85 4.25
N GLN A 630 40.52 9.21 3.15
CA GLN A 630 41.22 9.22 1.85
C GLN A 630 40.30 9.08 0.61
N LEU A 631 39.03 9.49 0.66
CA LEU A 631 38.20 9.55 -0.55
C LEU A 631 38.23 10.96 -1.13
N GLU A 632 38.99 11.16 -2.21
CA GLU A 632 38.81 12.32 -3.07
C GLU A 632 37.43 12.19 -3.74
N CYS A 633 36.43 12.85 -3.17
CA CYS A 633 35.07 12.83 -3.70
C CYS A 633 34.90 13.77 -4.90
N ARG A 634 36.03 14.24 -5.44
CA ARG A 634 36.14 14.94 -6.72
C ARG A 634 36.86 13.98 -7.66
N GLN A 635 36.19 13.61 -8.73
CA GLN A 635 36.86 13.31 -9.99
C GLN A 635 36.40 14.36 -10.98
#